data_AF-A0A922YK05-F1
#
_entry.id   AF-A0A922YK05-F1
#
_cell.length_a   1.000
_cell.length_b   1.000
_cell.length_c   1.000
_cell.angle_alpha   90.00
_cell.angle_beta   90.00
_cell.angle_gamma   90.00
#
_symmetry.space_group_name_H-M   'P 1'
#
loop_
_entity.id
_entity.type
_entity.pdbx_description
1 polymer ?
#
loop_
_entity_poly.entity_id
_entity_poly.type
_entity_poly.pdbx_seq_one_letter_code
_entity_poly.pdbx_strand_id
1 'polypeptide(L)'
;RQSLESRCRALGLAAVAPLDVVTDALSTMLGQRAKARPGRQHMLDAAYFQRVEAIQFTIAHDDGVGHEDWEEADILLAGVSRSSKTPTSIYLANRGYKTANIPIVIEVPPPTALFRLRNPLIVGLTTSADRLIQVRRNRLLSLNQAPETSYVDQDAVTREVAYARRMFADNGWPVIDVTRRSIEETAAAIIALVSEREQPQ
;
A
#
# COMPACT_ATOMS: atom_id res chain seq x y z
N ARG A 1 -27.50 -3.40 -20.85
CA ARG A 1 -27.83 -2.03 -20.38
C ARG A 1 -29.28 -1.66 -20.66
N GLN A 2 -29.70 -1.42 -21.91
CA GLN A 2 -31.11 -1.09 -22.22
C GLN A 2 -32.12 -2.11 -21.67
N SER A 3 -31.84 -3.42 -21.75
CA SER A 3 -32.69 -4.45 -21.14
C SER A 3 -32.84 -4.31 -19.61
N LEU A 4 -31.76 -3.94 -18.91
CA LEU A 4 -31.76 -3.72 -17.46
C LEU A 4 -32.57 -2.46 -17.10
N GLU A 5 -32.31 -1.35 -17.78
CA GLU A 5 -33.03 -0.09 -17.56
C GLU A 5 -34.54 -0.21 -17.85
N SER A 6 -34.90 -0.91 -18.93
CA SER A 6 -36.30 -1.18 -19.26
C SER A 6 -36.97 -2.06 -18.21
N ARG A 7 -36.27 -3.06 -17.66
CA ARG A 7 -36.80 -3.91 -16.59
C ARG A 7 -36.94 -3.16 -15.27
N CYS A 8 -35.97 -2.32 -14.90
CA CYS A 8 -36.06 -1.45 -13.71
C CYS A 8 -37.27 -0.52 -13.82
N ARG A 9 -37.49 0.12 -14.98
CA ARG A 9 -38.68 0.94 -15.24
C ARG A 9 -39.97 0.15 -15.12
N ALA A 10 -40.04 -1.04 -15.71
CA ALA A 10 -41.23 -1.90 -15.64
C ALA A 10 -41.57 -2.34 -14.19
N LEU A 11 -40.56 -2.44 -13.32
CA LEU A 11 -40.71 -2.80 -11.91
C LEU A 11 -40.88 -1.57 -10.98
N GLY A 12 -40.90 -0.35 -11.53
CA GLY A 12 -40.96 0.88 -10.71
C GLY A 12 -39.70 1.12 -9.87
N LEU A 13 -38.58 0.50 -10.23
CA LEU A 13 -37.31 0.63 -9.51
C LEU A 13 -36.51 1.81 -10.07
N ALA A 14 -36.03 2.67 -9.18
CA ALA A 14 -35.06 3.70 -9.53
C ALA A 14 -33.73 3.05 -9.96
N ALA A 15 -33.18 3.51 -11.08
CA ALA A 15 -31.88 3.07 -11.60
C ALA A 15 -31.09 4.29 -12.07
N VAL A 16 -29.81 4.34 -11.69
CA VAL A 16 -28.86 5.38 -12.11
C VAL A 16 -27.64 4.68 -12.68
N ALA A 17 -27.19 5.13 -13.84
CA ALA A 17 -26.00 4.60 -14.52
C ALA A 17 -24.84 5.59 -14.36
N PRO A 18 -24.02 5.46 -13.30
CA PRO A 18 -23.09 6.51 -12.86
C PRO A 18 -21.96 6.80 -13.84
N LEU A 19 -21.62 5.85 -14.71
CA LEU A 19 -20.51 5.99 -15.67
C LEU A 19 -20.95 6.57 -17.02
N ASP A 20 -22.25 6.71 -17.28
CA ASP A 20 -22.75 7.08 -18.61
C ASP A 20 -22.31 8.47 -19.02
N VAL A 21 -22.54 9.45 -18.15
CA VAL A 21 -22.17 10.85 -18.40
C VAL A 21 -20.68 10.99 -18.67
N VAL A 22 -19.84 10.28 -17.91
CA VAL A 22 -18.39 10.29 -18.07
C VAL A 22 -17.97 9.62 -19.39
N THR A 23 -18.58 8.47 -19.71
CA THR A 23 -18.27 7.72 -20.93
C THR A 23 -18.67 8.49 -22.18
N ASP A 24 -19.79 9.18 -22.14
CA ASP A 24 -20.29 10.01 -23.24
C ASP A 24 -19.41 11.25 -23.44
N ALA A 25 -19.03 11.92 -22.35
CA ALA A 25 -18.09 13.06 -22.41
C ALA A 25 -16.74 12.65 -23.03
N LEU A 26 -16.17 11.53 -22.59
CA LEU A 26 -14.92 11.00 -23.15
C LEU A 26 -15.07 10.60 -24.63
N SER A 27 -16.20 9.98 -25.00
CA SER A 27 -16.47 9.59 -26.38
C SER A 27 -16.53 10.80 -27.32
N THR A 28 -17.16 11.88 -26.88
CA THR A 28 -17.21 13.14 -27.61
C THR A 28 -15.82 13.78 -27.73
N MET A 29 -15.06 13.86 -26.63
CA MET A 29 -13.72 14.46 -26.64
C MET A 29 -12.73 13.70 -27.53
N LEU A 30 -12.80 12.37 -27.52
CA LEU A 30 -11.88 11.51 -28.27
C LEU A 30 -12.34 11.23 -29.70
N GLY A 31 -13.55 11.66 -30.09
CA GLY A 31 -14.14 11.36 -31.40
C GLY A 31 -14.39 9.87 -31.64
N GLN A 32 -14.45 9.06 -30.57
CA GLN A 32 -14.60 7.61 -30.64
C GLN A 32 -15.84 7.16 -29.90
N ARG A 33 -16.65 6.30 -30.54
CA ARG A 33 -17.79 5.69 -29.85
C ARG A 33 -17.30 4.67 -28.82
N ALA A 34 -17.83 4.76 -27.61
CA ALA A 34 -17.66 3.74 -26.59
C ALA A 34 -18.06 2.36 -27.12
N LYS A 35 -17.13 1.40 -27.06
CA LYS A 35 -17.38 0.01 -27.48
C LYS A 35 -17.99 -0.76 -26.32
N ALA A 36 -19.30 -0.94 -26.32
CA ALA A 36 -20.02 -1.76 -25.35
C ALA A 36 -19.81 -3.27 -25.63
N ARG A 37 -18.60 -3.79 -25.40
CA ARG A 37 -18.30 -5.23 -25.48
C ARG A 37 -18.16 -5.81 -24.07
N PRO A 38 -19.20 -6.48 -23.53
CA PRO A 38 -19.06 -7.29 -22.33
C PRO A 38 -17.96 -8.34 -22.55
N GLY A 39 -17.11 -8.57 -21.55
CA GLY A 39 -16.15 -9.68 -21.62
C GLY A 39 -14.94 -9.44 -22.53
N ARG A 40 -14.57 -8.19 -22.84
CA ARG A 40 -13.21 -7.88 -23.33
C ARG A 40 -12.21 -8.01 -22.17
N GLN A 41 -12.14 -9.21 -21.60
CA GLN A 41 -11.06 -9.63 -20.72
C GLN A 41 -9.77 -9.54 -21.54
N HIS A 42 -8.96 -8.56 -21.16
CA HIS A 42 -7.52 -8.47 -21.35
C HIS A 42 -6.96 -8.91 -22.70
N MET A 43 -6.63 -7.94 -23.57
CA MET A 43 -5.28 -8.04 -24.11
C MET A 43 -4.37 -7.88 -22.90
N LEU A 44 -3.79 -8.99 -22.44
CA LEU A 44 -2.78 -9.01 -21.39
C LEU A 44 -1.59 -8.22 -21.95
N ASP A 45 -1.56 -6.93 -21.67
CA ASP A 45 -0.47 -6.05 -22.08
C ASP A 45 0.69 -6.18 -21.09
N ALA A 46 1.86 -5.65 -21.47
CA ALA A 46 3.05 -5.69 -20.62
C ALA A 46 2.78 -5.09 -19.23
N ALA A 47 1.91 -4.07 -19.15
CA ALA A 47 1.52 -3.43 -17.89
C ALA A 47 0.70 -4.36 -16.97
N TYR A 48 -0.08 -5.29 -17.52
CA TYR A 48 -0.72 -6.34 -16.72
C TYR A 48 0.31 -7.30 -16.15
N PHE A 49 1.25 -7.81 -16.96
CA PHE A 49 2.27 -8.75 -16.49
C PHE A 49 3.21 -8.12 -15.45
N GLN A 50 3.63 -6.87 -15.64
CA GLN A 50 4.40 -6.12 -14.63
C GLN A 50 3.66 -6.02 -13.29
N ARG A 51 2.34 -5.78 -13.31
CA ARG A 51 1.54 -5.74 -12.08
C ARG A 51 1.47 -7.11 -11.41
N VAL A 52 1.30 -8.19 -12.17
CA VAL A 52 1.30 -9.55 -11.61
C VAL A 52 2.64 -9.85 -10.95
N GLU A 53 3.75 -9.52 -11.60
CA GLU A 53 5.10 -9.71 -11.07
C GLU A 53 5.32 -8.89 -9.78
N ALA A 54 4.92 -7.61 -9.78
CA ALA A 54 5.01 -6.75 -8.60
C ALA A 54 4.21 -7.31 -7.41
N ILE A 55 3.01 -7.83 -7.65
CA ILE A 55 2.17 -8.47 -6.63
C ILE A 55 2.84 -9.74 -6.09
N GLN A 56 3.34 -10.61 -6.97
CA GLN A 56 4.02 -11.84 -6.58
C GLN A 56 5.26 -11.57 -5.72
N PHE A 57 6.09 -10.63 -6.17
CA PHE A 57 7.26 -10.17 -5.41
C PHE A 57 6.84 -9.65 -4.04
N THR A 58 5.85 -8.78 -3.98
CA THR A 58 5.41 -8.16 -2.73
C THR A 58 4.85 -9.16 -1.73
N ILE A 59 4.07 -10.15 -2.19
CA ILE A 59 3.56 -11.22 -1.33
C ILE A 59 4.70 -12.06 -0.76
N ALA A 60 5.73 -12.35 -1.55
CA ALA A 60 6.90 -13.11 -1.10
C ALA A 60 7.73 -12.34 -0.04
N HIS A 61 7.66 -11.01 -0.01
CA HIS A 61 8.49 -10.13 0.83
C HIS A 61 7.71 -9.34 1.89
N ASP A 62 6.45 -9.69 2.19
CA ASP A 62 5.59 -8.94 3.12
C ASP A 62 6.08 -9.00 4.59
N ASP A 63 6.74 -10.10 4.97
CA ASP A 63 7.19 -10.36 6.34
C ASP A 63 8.69 -10.10 6.57
N GLY A 64 9.39 -9.47 5.60
CA GLY A 64 10.83 -9.17 5.69
C GLY A 64 11.74 -10.38 5.51
N VAL A 65 11.19 -11.49 5.01
CA VAL A 65 11.93 -12.66 4.52
C VAL A 65 12.48 -12.35 3.11
N GLY A 66 13.54 -13.04 2.68
CA GLY A 66 14.14 -12.86 1.35
C GLY A 66 14.97 -11.57 1.22
N HIS A 67 15.79 -11.26 2.22
CA HIS A 67 16.61 -10.04 2.20
C HIS A 67 17.69 -10.07 1.10
N GLU A 68 18.02 -11.26 0.58
CA GLU A 68 18.84 -11.46 -0.60
C GLU A 68 18.29 -10.77 -1.86
N ASP A 69 16.96 -10.67 -1.99
CA ASP A 69 16.29 -10.20 -3.21
C ASP A 69 15.77 -8.75 -3.07
N TRP A 70 16.04 -8.07 -1.95
CA TRP A 70 15.59 -6.69 -1.71
C TRP A 70 16.12 -5.68 -2.72
N GLU A 71 17.23 -5.97 -3.39
CA GLU A 71 17.80 -5.11 -4.42
C GLU A 71 16.95 -5.08 -5.71
N GLU A 72 16.02 -6.05 -5.87
CA GLU A 72 15.03 -6.08 -6.95
C GLU A 72 13.76 -5.28 -6.64
N ALA A 73 13.61 -4.80 -5.40
CA ALA A 73 12.46 -4.00 -5.02
C ALA A 73 12.56 -2.57 -5.57
N ASP A 74 11.43 -1.99 -5.93
CA ASP A 74 11.32 -0.56 -6.25
C ASP A 74 11.21 0.25 -4.95
N ILE A 75 10.50 -0.29 -3.96
CA ILE A 75 10.18 0.35 -2.69
C ILE A 75 10.41 -0.63 -1.55
N LEU A 76 11.01 -0.16 -0.45
CA LEU A 76 11.11 -0.92 0.80
C LEU A 76 10.48 -0.13 1.94
N LEU A 77 9.41 -0.67 2.54
CA LEU A 77 8.71 -0.04 3.65
C LEU A 77 9.28 -0.53 4.99
N ALA A 78 9.85 0.40 5.75
CA ALA A 78 10.35 0.14 7.10
C ALA A 78 9.37 0.68 8.13
N GLY A 79 9.04 -0.08 9.18
CA GLY A 79 8.13 0.41 10.21
C GLY A 79 7.84 -0.58 11.31
N VAL A 80 7.31 -0.07 12.42
CA VAL A 80 6.86 -0.86 13.58
C VAL A 80 5.70 -1.79 13.24
N SER A 81 5.50 -2.88 13.99
CA SER A 81 4.39 -3.80 13.73
C SER A 81 3.05 -3.06 13.78
N ARG A 82 2.17 -3.25 12.78
CA ARG A 82 0.88 -2.55 12.58
C ARG A 82 0.94 -1.09 12.12
N SER A 83 2.06 -0.64 11.55
CA SER A 83 2.18 0.66 10.86
C SER A 83 1.65 0.69 9.41
N SER A 84 0.62 -0.12 9.09
CA SER A 84 0.01 -0.21 7.75
C SER A 84 0.92 -0.65 6.58
N LYS A 85 2.08 -1.27 6.83
CA LYS A 85 3.00 -1.77 5.78
C LYS A 85 2.31 -2.73 4.78
N THR A 86 1.84 -3.89 5.23
CA THR A 86 1.18 -4.90 4.38
C THR A 86 0.07 -4.37 3.48
N PRO A 87 -0.95 -3.63 3.97
CA PRO A 87 -1.97 -3.10 3.08
C PRO A 87 -1.43 -2.05 2.11
N THR A 88 -0.41 -1.28 2.51
CA THR A 88 0.22 -0.27 1.63
C THR A 88 1.10 -0.92 0.56
N SER A 89 1.91 -1.92 0.90
CA SER A 89 2.74 -2.64 -0.06
C SER A 89 1.89 -3.34 -1.11
N ILE A 90 0.81 -4.00 -0.73
CA ILE A 90 -0.13 -4.63 -1.68
C ILE A 90 -0.80 -3.58 -2.57
N TYR A 91 -1.15 -2.40 -2.04
CA TYR A 91 -1.70 -1.33 -2.85
C TYR A 91 -0.68 -0.79 -3.87
N LEU A 92 0.58 -0.60 -3.46
CA LEU A 92 1.68 -0.19 -4.34
C LEU A 92 1.96 -1.25 -5.42
N ALA A 93 1.91 -2.53 -5.06
CA ALA A 93 2.05 -3.64 -6.01
C ALA A 93 0.94 -3.65 -7.06
N ASN A 94 -0.31 -3.37 -6.67
CA ASN A 94 -1.42 -3.19 -7.61
C ASN A 94 -1.21 -1.99 -8.56
N ARG A 95 -0.38 -1.02 -8.17
CA ARG A 95 0.07 0.09 -9.02
C ARG A 95 1.31 -0.24 -9.85
N GLY A 96 1.89 -1.42 -9.69
CA GLY A 96 3.02 -1.93 -10.49
C GLY A 96 4.38 -1.89 -9.79
N TYR A 97 4.46 -1.53 -8.50
CA TYR A 97 5.73 -1.42 -7.79
C TYR A 97 6.04 -2.68 -6.97
N LYS A 98 7.19 -3.29 -7.21
CA LYS A 98 7.77 -4.35 -6.36
C LYS A 98 8.08 -3.75 -4.99
N THR A 99 7.29 -4.12 -3.98
CA THR A 99 7.40 -3.53 -2.65
C THR A 99 7.78 -4.60 -1.62
N ALA A 100 8.88 -4.38 -0.89
CA ALA A 100 9.28 -5.22 0.24
C ALA A 100 8.96 -4.54 1.56
N ASN A 101 8.78 -5.31 2.63
CA ASN A 101 8.48 -4.79 3.97
C ASN A 101 9.55 -5.27 4.96
N ILE A 102 10.08 -4.38 5.79
CA ILE A 102 10.95 -4.74 6.92
C ILE A 102 10.31 -4.31 8.25
N PRO A 103 10.05 -5.26 9.17
CA PRO A 103 9.67 -4.90 10.53
C PRO A 103 10.84 -4.25 11.27
N ILE A 104 10.58 -3.12 11.93
CA ILE A 104 11.53 -2.49 12.85
C ILE A 104 11.13 -2.84 14.27
N VAL A 105 12.03 -3.51 14.99
CA VAL A 105 11.85 -4.02 16.35
C VAL A 105 13.08 -3.64 17.17
N ILE A 106 12.92 -3.21 18.42
CA ILE A 106 14.03 -2.69 19.24
C ILE A 106 15.07 -3.79 19.52
N GLU A 107 14.58 -4.99 19.83
CA GLU A 107 15.38 -6.12 20.28
C GLU A 107 16.11 -6.84 19.15
N VAL A 108 15.69 -6.61 17.90
CA VAL A 108 16.20 -7.31 16.73
C VAL A 108 16.80 -6.29 15.76
N PRO A 109 18.13 -6.17 15.67
CA PRO A 109 18.74 -5.26 14.71
C PRO A 109 18.40 -5.69 13.27
N PRO A 110 18.10 -4.73 12.37
CA PRO A 110 17.85 -5.06 10.97
C PRO A 110 19.08 -5.71 10.30
N PRO A 111 18.89 -6.54 9.26
CA PRO A 111 19.99 -7.10 8.49
C PRO A 111 20.89 -6.02 7.92
N THR A 112 22.22 -6.24 7.94
CA THR A 112 23.19 -5.26 7.40
C THR A 112 22.98 -4.95 5.92
N ALA A 113 22.35 -5.87 5.18
CA ALA A 113 21.94 -5.68 3.79
C ALA A 113 21.04 -4.44 3.61
N LEU A 114 20.14 -4.18 4.58
CA LEU A 114 19.21 -3.03 4.54
C LEU A 114 19.93 -1.71 4.29
N PHE A 115 21.08 -1.51 4.94
CA PHE A 115 21.83 -0.27 4.89
C PHE A 115 22.75 -0.15 3.67
N ARG A 116 22.81 -1.20 2.84
CA ARG A 116 23.64 -1.26 1.63
C ARG A 116 22.83 -1.23 0.35
N LEU A 117 21.50 -1.26 0.45
CA LEU A 117 20.60 -1.23 -0.69
C LEU A 117 20.81 0.07 -1.48
N ARG A 118 20.84 -0.05 -2.81
CA ARG A 118 21.04 1.09 -3.72
C ARG A 118 19.81 1.34 -4.55
N ASN A 119 19.14 0.28 -4.99
CA ASN A 119 18.00 0.35 -5.88
C ASN A 119 16.73 0.85 -5.18
N PRO A 120 16.15 0.13 -4.18
CA PRO A 120 14.84 0.49 -3.65
C PRO A 120 14.85 1.86 -2.96
N LEU A 121 13.74 2.58 -3.08
CA LEU A 121 13.47 3.71 -2.20
C LEU A 121 13.03 3.17 -0.83
N ILE A 122 13.84 3.38 0.19
CA ILE A 122 13.50 3.02 1.57
C ILE A 122 12.61 4.12 2.15
N VAL A 123 11.41 3.76 2.61
CA VAL A 123 10.45 4.69 3.23
C VAL A 123 10.08 4.22 4.63
N GLY A 124 10.28 5.09 5.62
CA GLY A 124 9.85 4.87 7.00
C GLY A 124 8.36 5.17 7.17
N LEU A 125 7.57 4.19 7.62
CA LEU A 125 6.19 4.39 8.03
C LEU A 125 6.12 4.55 9.55
N THR A 126 5.59 5.68 10.01
CA THR A 126 5.40 5.97 11.43
C THR A 126 3.93 6.24 11.76
N THR A 127 3.54 6.05 13.01
CA THR A 127 2.20 6.32 13.51
C THR A 127 2.26 6.72 14.98
N SER A 128 1.25 7.40 15.48
CA SER A 128 1.14 7.72 16.91
C SER A 128 1.03 6.44 17.76
N ALA A 129 1.59 6.46 18.96
CA ALA A 129 1.51 5.34 19.90
C ALA A 129 0.05 4.96 20.22
N ASP A 130 -0.80 5.95 20.45
CA ASP A 130 -2.22 5.73 20.78
C ASP A 130 -2.95 4.99 19.66
N ARG A 131 -2.73 5.42 18.40
CA ARG A 131 -3.32 4.73 17.24
C ARG A 131 -2.78 3.32 17.11
N LEU A 132 -1.49 3.12 17.35
CA LEU A 132 -0.86 1.81 17.26
C LEU A 132 -1.45 0.83 18.28
N ILE A 133 -1.63 1.28 19.52
CA ILE A 133 -2.24 0.52 20.61
C ILE A 133 -3.68 0.14 20.26
N GLN A 134 -4.48 1.07 19.75
CA GLN A 134 -5.84 0.77 19.29
C GLN A 134 -5.86 -0.35 18.24
N VAL A 135 -5.01 -0.25 17.22
CA VAL A 135 -4.93 -1.26 16.15
C VAL A 135 -4.46 -2.62 16.70
N ARG A 136 -3.47 -2.63 17.60
CA ARG A 136 -2.96 -3.85 18.22
C ARG A 136 -3.98 -4.51 19.14
N ARG A 137 -4.73 -3.74 19.94
CA ARG A 137 -5.84 -4.25 20.77
C ARG A 137 -6.91 -4.92 19.91
N ASN A 138 -7.33 -4.27 18.83
CA ASN A 138 -8.30 -4.85 17.88
C ASN A 138 -7.79 -6.17 17.28
N ARG A 139 -6.49 -6.25 16.98
CA ARG A 139 -5.90 -7.50 16.49
C ARG A 139 -5.90 -8.60 17.55
N LEU A 140 -5.52 -8.32 18.79
CA LEU A 140 -5.54 -9.31 19.88
C LEU A 140 -6.94 -9.86 20.13
N LEU A 141 -7.95 -8.97 20.11
CA LEU A 141 -9.36 -9.36 20.20
C LEU A 141 -9.77 -10.30 19.05
N SER A 142 -9.37 -10.00 17.82
CA SER A 142 -9.67 -10.87 16.66
C SER A 142 -9.00 -12.25 16.73
N LEU A 143 -7.96 -12.40 17.54
CA LEU A 143 -7.22 -13.65 17.73
C LEU A 143 -7.61 -14.37 19.03
N ASN A 144 -8.62 -13.90 19.77
CA ASN A 144 -9.01 -14.41 21.09
C ASN A 144 -7.84 -14.49 22.09
N GLN A 145 -6.90 -13.53 22.03
CA GLN A 145 -5.75 -13.46 22.93
C GLN A 145 -5.97 -12.43 24.04
N ALA A 146 -5.36 -12.66 25.21
CA ALA A 146 -5.46 -11.75 26.34
C ALA A 146 -4.83 -10.37 26.00
N PRO A 147 -5.48 -9.25 26.35
CA PRO A 147 -5.02 -7.91 26.00
C PRO A 147 -3.82 -7.42 26.82
N GLU A 148 -3.46 -8.07 27.92
CA GLU A 148 -2.41 -7.63 28.86
C GLU A 148 -1.03 -8.12 28.41
N THR A 149 -0.40 -7.44 27.46
CA THR A 149 0.99 -7.73 27.01
C THR A 149 1.75 -6.44 26.72
N SER A 150 3.09 -6.50 26.74
CA SER A 150 3.96 -5.39 26.32
C SER A 150 3.66 -4.89 24.89
N TYR A 151 3.01 -5.72 24.07
CA TYR A 151 2.55 -5.38 22.73
C TYR A 151 1.58 -4.19 22.68
N VAL A 152 0.85 -3.92 23.78
CA VAL A 152 -0.09 -2.78 23.89
C VAL A 152 0.19 -1.86 25.09
N ASP A 153 1.35 -2.03 25.73
CA ASP A 153 1.81 -1.16 26.81
C ASP A 153 2.21 0.22 26.26
N GLN A 154 1.72 1.28 26.90
CA GLN A 154 1.89 2.66 26.38
C GLN A 154 3.35 3.05 26.28
N ASP A 155 4.13 2.77 27.32
CA ASP A 155 5.53 3.19 27.41
C ASP A 155 6.40 2.36 26.45
N ALA A 156 6.15 1.06 26.36
CA ALA A 156 6.83 0.18 25.40
C ALA A 156 6.57 0.61 23.94
N VAL A 157 5.31 0.84 23.57
CA VAL A 157 4.94 1.27 22.22
C VAL A 157 5.53 2.65 21.91
N THR A 158 5.53 3.57 22.88
CA THR A 158 6.14 4.90 22.70
C THR A 158 7.64 4.79 22.41
N ARG A 159 8.36 3.93 23.15
CA ARG A 159 9.78 3.65 22.89
C ARG A 159 9.99 3.02 21.52
N GLU A 160 9.13 2.08 21.10
CA GLU A 160 9.20 1.41 19.79
C GLU A 160 9.07 2.41 18.63
N VAL A 161 8.08 3.30 18.70
CA VAL A 161 7.87 4.35 17.70
C VAL A 161 9.05 5.33 17.67
N ALA A 162 9.55 5.73 18.83
CA ALA A 162 10.70 6.65 18.93
C ALA A 162 11.98 6.02 18.35
N TYR A 163 12.23 4.74 18.64
CA TYR A 163 13.35 3.99 18.09
C TYR A 163 13.31 3.94 16.55
N ALA A 164 12.16 3.59 15.97
CA ALA A 164 12.00 3.54 14.52
C ALA A 164 12.21 4.92 13.87
N ARG A 165 11.60 5.98 14.43
CA ARG A 165 11.78 7.36 13.92
C ARG A 165 13.24 7.80 13.94
N ARG A 166 13.97 7.47 15.02
CA ARG A 166 15.39 7.77 15.12
C ARG A 166 16.20 7.02 14.07
N MET A 167 15.96 5.71 13.90
CA MET A 167 16.62 4.91 12.86
C MET A 167 16.41 5.52 11.46
N PHE A 168 15.20 5.98 11.15
CA PHE A 168 14.91 6.58 9.84
C PHE A 168 15.68 7.90 9.66
N ALA A 169 15.71 8.75 10.69
CA ALA A 169 16.44 10.00 10.67
C ALA A 169 17.97 9.78 10.53
N ASP A 170 18.53 8.84 11.28
CA ASP A 170 19.97 8.52 11.27
C ASP A 170 20.42 8.02 9.88
N ASN A 171 19.52 7.43 9.09
CA ASN A 171 19.80 6.96 7.73
C ASN A 171 19.29 7.90 6.62
N GLY A 172 18.69 9.04 6.97
CA GLY A 172 18.15 10.00 6.00
C GLY A 172 16.99 9.48 5.16
N TRP A 173 16.26 8.47 5.63
CA TRP A 173 15.13 7.91 4.89
C TRP A 173 13.89 8.80 4.99
N PRO A 174 13.14 9.03 3.90
CA PRO A 174 11.87 9.74 3.97
C PRO A 174 10.89 9.03 4.91
N VAL A 175 10.17 9.81 5.71
CA VAL A 175 9.23 9.29 6.71
C VAL A 175 7.82 9.79 6.41
N ILE A 176 6.86 8.86 6.39
CA ILE A 176 5.44 9.16 6.23
C ILE A 176 4.68 8.79 7.51
N ASP A 177 3.99 9.77 8.08
CA ASP A 177 3.08 9.54 9.20
C ASP A 177 1.71 9.06 8.69
N VAL A 178 1.36 7.81 9.03
CA VAL A 178 0.14 7.12 8.59
C VAL A 178 -0.98 7.18 9.63
N THR A 179 -0.84 7.95 10.72
CA THR A 179 -1.79 7.95 11.86
C THR A 179 -3.25 8.20 11.44
N ARG A 180 -3.45 9.11 10.48
CA ARG A 180 -4.77 9.52 9.98
C ARG A 180 -4.85 9.51 8.45
N ARG A 181 -3.93 8.81 7.79
CA ARG A 181 -3.92 8.69 6.32
C ARG A 181 -4.58 7.39 5.91
N SER A 182 -5.26 7.41 4.77
CA SER A 182 -5.69 6.20 4.10
C SER A 182 -4.49 5.47 3.47
N ILE A 183 -4.73 4.23 3.03
CA ILE A 183 -3.73 3.44 2.30
C ILE A 183 -3.40 4.13 0.97
N GLU A 184 -4.43 4.65 0.28
CA GLU A 184 -4.31 5.37 -0.99
C GLU A 184 -3.50 6.66 -0.84
N GLU A 185 -3.76 7.46 0.20
CA GLU A 185 -3.01 8.70 0.47
C GLU A 185 -1.54 8.40 0.82
N THR A 186 -1.30 7.34 1.58
CA THR A 186 0.06 6.89 1.92
C THR A 186 0.80 6.43 0.66
N ALA A 187 0.17 5.58 -0.15
CA ALA A 187 0.75 5.10 -1.40
C ALA A 187 1.00 6.24 -2.40
N ALA A 188 0.08 7.21 -2.52
CA ALA A 188 0.26 8.37 -3.38
C ALA A 188 1.47 9.22 -2.96
N ALA A 189 1.68 9.42 -1.66
CA ALA A 189 2.86 10.11 -1.14
C ALA A 189 4.16 9.35 -1.43
N ILE A 190 4.16 8.02 -1.32
CA ILE A 190 5.32 7.19 -1.65
C ILE A 190 5.63 7.26 -3.15
N ILE A 191 4.62 7.14 -4.01
CA ILE A 191 4.78 7.21 -5.47
C ILE A 191 5.35 8.56 -5.88
N ALA A 192 4.91 9.66 -5.26
CA ALA A 192 5.48 10.98 -5.50
C ALA A 192 6.98 11.01 -5.21
N LEU A 193 7.43 10.45 -4.08
CA LEU A 193 8.85 10.36 -3.74
C LEU A 193 9.65 9.50 -4.74
N VAL A 194 9.07 8.41 -5.24
CA VAL A 194 9.69 7.59 -6.29
C VAL A 194 9.85 8.41 -7.58
N SER A 195 8.80 9.11 -8.01
CA SER A 195 8.85 9.95 -9.20
C SER A 195 9.85 11.11 -9.08
N GLU A 196 9.97 11.72 -7.89
CA GLU A 196 10.97 12.76 -7.62
C GLU A 196 12.40 12.22 -7.70
N ARG A 197 12.62 10.97 -7.28
CA ARG A 197 13.94 10.32 -7.37
C ARG A 197 14.32 9.95 -8.81
N GLU A 198 13.34 9.58 -9.63
CA GLU A 198 13.55 9.19 -11.04
C GLU A 198 13.77 10.37 -11.98
N GLN A 199 13.36 11.59 -11.58
CA GLN A 199 13.62 12.81 -12.34
C GLN A 199 14.93 13.44 -11.86
N PRO A 200 16.03 13.33 -12.63
CA PRO A 200 17.25 14.04 -12.27
C PRO A 200 16.98 15.55 -12.43
N GLN A 201 17.40 16.33 -11.44
CA GLN A 201 17.60 17.78 -11.63
C GLN A 201 18.68 18.04 -12.68
#